data_AF-A0A3D4BBR4-F1
#
_entry.id   AF-A0A3D4BBR4-F1
#
_cell.length_a   1.000
_cell.length_b   1.000
_cell.length_c   1.000
_cell.angle_alpha   90.00
_cell.angle_beta   90.00
_cell.angle_gamma   90.00
#
_symmetry.space_group_name_H-M   'P 1'
#
loop_
_entity.id
_entity.type
_entity.pdbx_description
1 polymer ?
#
loop_
_entity_poly.entity_id
_entity_poly.type
_entity_poly.pdbx_seq_one_letter_code
_entity_poly.pdbx_strand_id
1 'polypeptide(L)'
;MLSRIIRQWLSGNLRRRDDGTEIRGQWEVVNPLGKLRANAFRSMRQTLEINTDDVLHRIGALYEVAYRKVKNISIDPTELRNLAAQATDTVRLGLFNEKDINPAGWMSYAVECVRDQHPDLYMYETRRRTMTAYHQVFPSGGRLTLLPDPQLAPVPNTPAPPGIDSNYIHLIDIGPAYMDDPVYQSLCDTPPEQLPDGAMLPLLHVLYTIEDQEKNQDIITIDTLLERYEDRLYPAVVEFLSYPERYESQRTTAYHPAVFKLISHWPQALAESLFRAAFESGWNKGAQFLPNEGWAKDLIEAFADSPYGPPK
;
A
#
# COMPACT_ATOMS: atom_id res chain seq x y z
N MET A 1 -18.32 23.62 -26.16
CA MET A 1 -18.03 25.01 -25.78
C MET A 1 -16.83 25.00 -24.82
N LEU A 2 -15.69 25.60 -25.22
CA LEU A 2 -14.43 25.63 -24.47
C LEU A 2 -14.50 26.62 -23.30
N SER A 3 -14.88 26.18 -22.10
CA SER A 3 -14.70 27.00 -20.89
C SER A 3 -13.25 26.86 -20.39
N ARG A 4 -12.37 27.70 -20.99
CA ARG A 4 -11.00 27.98 -20.55
C ARG A 4 -11.05 29.04 -19.44
N ILE A 5 -10.48 28.76 -18.27
CA ILE A 5 -10.24 29.81 -17.28
C ILE A 5 -8.89 30.43 -17.64
N ILE A 6 -8.91 31.71 -17.96
CA ILE A 6 -7.70 32.50 -18.27
C ILE A 6 -7.28 33.17 -16.96
N ARG A 7 -6.11 32.79 -16.42
CA ARG A 7 -5.54 33.45 -15.23
C ARG A 7 -4.42 34.39 -15.66
N GLN A 8 -4.48 35.64 -15.22
CA GLN A 8 -3.44 36.64 -15.44
C GLN A 8 -2.53 36.67 -14.20
N TRP A 9 -1.23 36.42 -14.37
CA TRP A 9 -0.24 36.67 -13.32
C TRP A 9 0.11 38.16 -13.28
N LEU A 10 -0.74 38.98 -12.68
CA LEU A 10 -0.38 40.35 -12.23
C LEU A 10 -1.29 40.75 -11.06
N SER A 11 -1.04 40.21 -9.86
CA SER A 11 -1.55 40.84 -8.65
C SER A 11 -0.66 42.04 -8.31
N GLY A 12 -1.05 43.21 -8.81
CA GLY A 12 -0.59 44.51 -8.31
C GLY A 12 0.64 45.09 -9.00
N ASN A 13 0.41 46.21 -9.70
CA ASN A 13 1.36 47.14 -10.34
C ASN A 13 1.90 46.72 -11.71
N LEU A 14 1.41 47.39 -12.75
CA LEU A 14 2.05 47.45 -14.07
C LEU A 14 3.53 47.85 -13.87
N ARG A 15 4.45 46.94 -14.17
CA ARG A 15 5.87 47.29 -14.31
C ARG A 15 6.13 47.67 -15.76
N ARG A 16 6.59 48.89 -15.98
CA ARG A 16 7.18 49.34 -17.25
C ARG A 16 8.69 49.18 -17.14
N ARG A 17 9.34 48.75 -18.22
CA ARG A 17 10.79 48.85 -18.37
C ARG A 17 11.18 50.34 -18.50
N ASP A 18 12.44 50.67 -18.23
CA ASP A 18 12.96 52.05 -18.33
C ASP A 18 12.80 52.66 -19.74
N ASP A 19 12.62 51.81 -20.76
CA ASP A 19 12.35 52.18 -22.16
C ASP A 19 10.84 52.43 -22.46
N GLY A 20 9.98 52.36 -21.44
CA GLY A 20 8.53 52.55 -21.59
C GLY A 20 7.76 51.30 -22.04
N THR A 21 8.42 50.16 -22.25
CA THR A 21 7.76 48.92 -22.68
C THR A 21 6.97 48.30 -21.53
N GLU A 22 5.70 48.02 -21.78
CA GLU A 22 4.79 47.39 -20.82
C GLU A 22 5.11 45.89 -20.67
N ILE A 23 5.39 45.44 -19.44
CA ILE A 23 5.55 44.01 -19.15
C ILE A 23 4.15 43.41 -18.99
N ARG A 24 3.63 42.79 -20.05
CA ARG A 24 2.35 42.07 -20.00
C ARG A 24 2.53 40.76 -19.22
N GLY A 25 1.66 40.53 -18.24
CA GLY A 25 1.60 39.27 -17.50
C GLY A 25 1.44 38.09 -18.43
N GLN A 26 2.13 36.98 -18.14
CA GLN A 26 1.94 35.75 -18.88
C GLN A 26 0.53 35.21 -18.61
N TRP A 27 -0.18 34.86 -19.69
CA TRP A 27 -1.50 34.25 -19.63
C TRP A 27 -1.34 32.74 -19.47
N GLU A 28 -1.92 32.16 -18.42
CA GLU A 28 -1.99 30.72 -18.25
C GLU A 28 -3.40 30.23 -18.59
N VAL A 29 -3.50 29.27 -19.50
CA VAL A 29 -4.76 28.56 -19.78
C VAL A 29 -4.90 27.46 -18.74
N VAL A 30 -5.81 27.67 -17.78
CA VAL A 30 -6.13 26.66 -16.79
C VAL A 30 -7.33 25.85 -17.30
N ASN A 31 -7.08 24.58 -17.61
CA ASN A 31 -8.15 23.63 -17.90
C ASN A 31 -8.78 23.21 -16.58
N PRO A 32 -10.11 23.29 -16.43
CA PRO A 32 -10.77 22.85 -15.21
C PRO A 32 -10.69 21.33 -15.07
N LEU A 33 -10.62 20.86 -13.83
CA LEU A 33 -10.59 19.44 -13.49
C LEU A 33 -11.84 18.69 -13.98
N GLY A 34 -11.66 17.44 -14.38
CA GLY A 34 -12.76 16.53 -14.76
C GLY A 34 -13.29 16.74 -16.18
N LYS A 35 -12.69 17.61 -16.99
CA LYS A 35 -13.02 17.77 -18.42
C LYS A 35 -12.27 16.77 -19.29
N LEU A 36 -12.49 15.48 -19.03
CA LEU A 36 -11.94 14.41 -19.84
C LEU A 36 -12.65 14.32 -21.20
N ARG A 37 -11.97 13.76 -22.20
CA ARG A 37 -12.55 13.50 -23.52
C ARG A 37 -13.65 12.44 -23.41
N ALA A 38 -14.65 12.48 -24.29
CA ALA A 38 -15.77 11.51 -24.29
C ALA A 38 -15.30 10.04 -24.32
N ASN A 39 -14.21 9.73 -25.03
CA ASN A 39 -13.65 8.38 -25.05
C ASN A 39 -13.09 7.94 -23.69
N ALA A 40 -12.51 8.87 -22.90
CA ALA A 40 -12.02 8.57 -21.56
C ALA A 40 -13.20 8.23 -20.62
N PHE A 41 -14.29 9.01 -20.68
CA PHE A 41 -15.51 8.70 -19.92
C PHE A 41 -16.13 7.36 -20.31
N ARG A 42 -16.14 7.02 -21.61
CA ARG A 42 -16.61 5.71 -22.07
C ARG A 42 -15.73 4.57 -21.51
N SER A 43 -14.41 4.74 -21.54
CA SER A 43 -13.47 3.77 -20.99
C SER A 43 -13.67 3.59 -19.48
N MET A 44 -13.78 4.69 -18.74
CA MET A 44 -14.05 4.65 -17.30
C MET A 44 -15.37 3.94 -16.99
N ARG A 45 -16.44 4.26 -17.73
CA ARG A 45 -17.74 3.60 -17.56
C ARG A 45 -17.66 2.09 -17.75
N GLN A 46 -16.94 1.63 -18.79
CA GLN A 46 -16.75 0.20 -19.04
C GLN A 46 -15.92 -0.47 -17.95
N THR A 47 -14.76 0.10 -17.60
CA THR A 47 -13.82 -0.54 -16.66
C THR A 47 -14.28 -0.48 -15.21
N LEU A 48 -14.95 0.61 -14.81
CA LEU A 48 -15.45 0.79 -13.45
C LEU A 48 -16.87 0.25 -13.27
N GLU A 49 -17.60 -0.05 -14.35
CA GLU A 49 -19.00 -0.49 -14.31
C GLU A 49 -19.94 0.48 -13.57
N ILE A 50 -19.64 1.80 -13.62
CA ILE A 50 -20.43 2.85 -12.97
C ILE A 50 -21.27 3.60 -14.02
N ASN A 51 -22.59 3.63 -13.85
CA ASN A 51 -23.52 4.29 -14.78
C ASN A 51 -23.87 5.75 -14.41
N THR A 52 -23.49 6.19 -13.21
CA THR A 52 -23.79 7.54 -12.70
C THR A 52 -22.78 8.56 -13.21
N ASP A 53 -23.21 9.50 -14.06
CA ASP A 53 -22.33 10.47 -14.68
C ASP A 53 -21.63 11.40 -13.68
N ASP A 54 -22.35 11.86 -12.64
CA ASP A 54 -21.75 12.73 -11.62
C ASP A 54 -20.61 12.03 -10.87
N VAL A 55 -20.75 10.72 -10.61
CA VAL A 55 -19.71 9.91 -9.96
C VAL A 55 -18.51 9.74 -10.90
N LEU A 56 -18.75 9.43 -12.18
CA LEU A 56 -17.67 9.33 -13.17
C LEU A 56 -16.93 10.67 -13.35
N HIS A 57 -17.64 11.79 -13.35
CA HIS A 57 -17.04 13.13 -13.41
C HIS A 57 -16.15 13.41 -12.19
N ARG A 58 -16.62 13.06 -10.98
CA ARG A 58 -15.83 13.17 -9.76
C ARG A 58 -14.58 12.30 -9.82
N ILE A 59 -14.70 11.01 -10.13
CA ILE A 59 -13.56 10.09 -10.28
C ILE A 59 -12.58 10.61 -11.33
N GLY A 60 -13.07 11.13 -12.45
CA GLY A 60 -12.24 11.70 -13.51
C GLY A 60 -11.46 12.92 -13.06
N ALA A 61 -12.06 13.78 -12.23
CA ALA A 61 -11.37 14.90 -11.60
C ALA A 61 -10.28 14.44 -10.63
N LEU A 62 -10.54 13.39 -9.83
CA LEU A 62 -9.55 12.81 -8.91
C LEU A 62 -8.35 12.23 -9.68
N TYR A 63 -8.59 11.47 -10.75
CA TYR A 63 -7.55 10.97 -11.63
C TYR A 63 -6.72 12.10 -12.24
N GLU A 64 -7.38 13.18 -12.67
CA GLU A 64 -6.69 14.32 -13.27
C GLU A 64 -5.81 15.07 -12.26
N VAL A 65 -6.21 15.20 -11.00
CA VAL A 65 -5.35 15.75 -9.94
C VAL A 65 -4.08 14.91 -9.78
N ALA A 66 -4.23 13.59 -9.64
CA ALA A 66 -3.09 12.68 -9.50
C ALA A 66 -2.16 12.76 -10.73
N TYR A 67 -2.73 12.68 -11.94
CA TYR A 67 -1.97 12.80 -13.19
C TYR A 67 -1.22 14.13 -13.32
N ARG A 68 -1.90 15.26 -13.09
CA ARG A 68 -1.28 16.58 -13.21
C ARG A 68 -0.16 16.75 -12.20
N LYS A 69 -0.31 16.26 -10.98
CA LYS A 69 0.78 16.26 -10.00
C LYS A 69 1.98 15.43 -10.48
N VAL A 70 1.77 14.20 -10.95
CA VAL A 70 2.85 13.35 -11.49
C VAL A 70 3.56 14.00 -12.69
N LYS A 71 2.83 14.77 -13.50
CA LYS A 71 3.37 15.50 -14.66
C LYS A 71 3.88 16.91 -14.34
N ASN A 72 3.86 17.31 -13.08
CA ASN A 72 4.22 18.66 -12.65
C ASN A 72 3.44 19.75 -13.43
N ILE A 73 2.17 19.50 -13.68
CA ILE A 73 1.23 20.41 -14.33
C ILE A 73 0.49 21.19 -13.25
N SER A 74 0.38 22.50 -13.43
CA SER A 74 -0.35 23.41 -12.54
C SER A 74 -1.83 23.01 -12.37
N ILE A 75 -2.32 23.15 -11.15
CA ILE A 75 -3.72 22.89 -10.76
C ILE A 75 -4.24 24.13 -10.06
N ASP A 76 -5.46 24.57 -10.39
CA ASP A 76 -6.07 25.70 -9.69
C ASP A 76 -6.30 25.36 -8.21
N PRO A 77 -5.71 26.11 -7.26
CA PRO A 77 -5.92 25.86 -5.83
C PRO A 77 -7.39 25.98 -5.38
N THR A 78 -8.24 26.69 -6.12
CA THR A 78 -9.67 26.78 -5.80
C THR A 78 -10.40 25.48 -6.18
N GLU A 79 -10.20 24.97 -7.39
CA GLU A 79 -10.79 23.69 -7.81
C GLU A 79 -10.31 22.53 -6.94
N LEU A 80 -9.01 22.50 -6.62
CA LEU A 80 -8.42 21.51 -5.73
C LEU A 80 -9.08 21.52 -4.34
N ARG A 81 -9.27 22.71 -3.76
CA ARG A 81 -9.96 22.87 -2.46
C ARG A 81 -11.42 22.44 -2.52
N ASN A 82 -12.14 22.81 -3.58
CA ASN A 82 -13.53 22.41 -3.76
C ASN A 82 -13.70 20.89 -3.90
N LEU A 83 -12.76 20.23 -4.56
CA LEU A 83 -12.77 18.76 -4.71
C LEU A 83 -12.40 18.06 -3.40
N ALA A 84 -11.41 18.58 -2.66
CA ALA A 84 -11.03 18.07 -1.33
C ALA A 84 -12.13 18.27 -0.27
N ALA A 85 -12.94 19.33 -0.39
CA ALA A 85 -14.07 19.60 0.51
C ALA A 85 -15.19 18.56 0.40
N GLN A 86 -15.26 17.81 -0.71
CA GLN A 86 -16.23 16.73 -0.90
C GLN A 86 -15.78 15.42 -0.25
N ALA A 87 -14.53 15.31 0.20
CA ALA A 87 -14.00 14.13 0.86
C ALA A 87 -14.44 14.09 2.33
N THR A 88 -14.55 12.88 2.88
CA THR A 88 -14.69 12.68 4.33
C THR A 88 -13.45 13.19 5.06
N ASP A 89 -13.57 13.49 6.35
CA ASP A 89 -12.44 13.99 7.14
C ASP A 89 -11.26 13.01 7.13
N THR A 90 -11.55 11.70 7.24
CA THR A 90 -10.55 10.63 7.16
C THR A 90 -9.79 10.62 5.84
N VAL A 91 -10.50 10.74 4.71
CA VAL A 91 -9.86 10.76 3.38
C VAL A 91 -9.05 12.05 3.19
N ARG A 92 -9.54 13.18 3.72
CA ARG A 92 -8.89 14.49 3.56
C ARG A 92 -7.49 14.52 4.14
N LEU A 93 -7.22 13.77 5.20
CA LEU A 93 -5.89 13.64 5.82
C LEU A 93 -4.86 13.05 4.85
N GLY A 94 -5.28 12.19 3.92
CA GLY A 94 -4.37 11.53 2.96
C GLY A 94 -4.13 12.31 1.66
N LEU A 95 -4.95 13.32 1.34
CA LEU A 95 -4.91 14.02 0.04
C LEU A 95 -3.65 14.88 -0.16
N PHE A 96 -3.02 15.28 0.95
CA PHE A 96 -1.86 16.16 0.95
C PHE A 96 -0.75 15.54 1.80
N ASN A 97 0.51 15.73 1.38
CA ASN A 97 1.66 15.46 2.22
C ASN A 97 2.27 16.81 2.59
N GLU A 98 2.25 17.16 3.87
CA GLU A 98 2.51 18.51 4.38
C GLU A 98 1.64 19.59 3.67
N LYS A 99 2.20 20.30 2.69
CA LYS A 99 1.54 21.36 1.91
C LYS A 99 1.45 21.01 0.42
N ASP A 100 1.86 19.81 0.03
CA ASP A 100 1.90 19.38 -1.37
C ASP A 100 0.85 18.30 -1.65
N ILE A 101 0.47 18.14 -2.92
CA ILE A 101 -0.49 17.15 -3.38
C ILE A 101 0.14 15.76 -3.28
N ASN A 102 -0.56 14.82 -2.64
CA ASN A 102 -0.17 13.41 -2.58
C ASN A 102 -0.94 12.59 -3.63
N PRO A 103 -0.36 12.24 -4.80
CA PRO A 103 -1.06 11.50 -5.85
C PRO A 103 -1.72 10.20 -5.37
N ALA A 104 -1.04 9.47 -4.48
CA ALA A 104 -1.57 8.22 -3.93
C ALA A 104 -2.81 8.47 -3.08
N GLY A 105 -2.85 9.53 -2.28
CA GLY A 105 -4.03 9.91 -1.49
C GLY A 105 -5.25 10.27 -2.35
N TRP A 106 -5.03 10.99 -3.45
CA TRP A 106 -6.10 11.28 -4.42
C TRP A 106 -6.59 10.02 -5.14
N MET A 107 -5.71 9.06 -5.40
CA MET A 107 -6.12 7.76 -5.94
C MET A 107 -6.87 6.92 -4.91
N SER A 108 -6.46 6.91 -3.64
CA SER A 108 -7.23 6.26 -2.56
C SER A 108 -8.63 6.84 -2.44
N TYR A 109 -8.79 8.15 -2.62
CA TYR A 109 -10.12 8.77 -2.65
C TYR A 109 -10.94 8.33 -3.88
N ALA A 110 -10.30 8.12 -5.04
CA ALA A 110 -10.99 7.54 -6.19
C ALA A 110 -11.43 6.09 -5.93
N VAL A 111 -10.59 5.28 -5.26
CA VAL A 111 -10.94 3.91 -4.83
C VAL A 111 -12.17 3.93 -3.92
N GLU A 112 -12.23 4.83 -2.95
CA GLU A 112 -13.40 5.02 -2.07
C GLU A 112 -14.67 5.35 -2.87
N CYS A 113 -14.58 6.25 -3.85
CA CYS A 113 -15.72 6.59 -4.70
C CYS A 113 -16.19 5.39 -5.54
N VAL A 114 -15.28 4.52 -5.98
CA VAL A 114 -15.63 3.29 -6.71
C VAL A 114 -16.25 2.25 -5.76
N ARG A 115 -15.70 2.11 -4.54
CA ARG A 115 -16.23 1.23 -3.49
C ARG A 115 -17.67 1.59 -3.13
N ASP A 116 -17.99 2.87 -3.03
CA ASP A 116 -19.36 3.33 -2.73
C ASP A 116 -20.38 2.91 -3.80
N GLN A 117 -19.94 2.67 -5.04
CA GLN A 117 -20.79 2.16 -6.11
C GLN A 117 -20.85 0.63 -6.16
N HIS A 118 -19.87 -0.04 -5.55
CA HIS A 118 -19.70 -1.49 -5.57
C HIS A 118 -19.32 -2.02 -4.18
N PRO A 119 -20.22 -1.93 -3.17
CA PRO A 119 -19.90 -2.33 -1.80
C PRO A 119 -19.60 -3.82 -1.65
N ASP A 120 -20.04 -4.64 -2.60
CA ASP A 120 -19.82 -6.09 -2.62
C ASP A 120 -18.46 -6.50 -3.21
N LEU A 121 -17.75 -5.58 -3.88
CA LEU A 121 -16.41 -5.88 -4.41
C LEU A 121 -15.39 -5.91 -3.27
N TYR A 122 -14.65 -7.01 -3.20
CA TYR A 122 -13.48 -7.08 -2.35
C TYR A 122 -12.48 -5.97 -2.70
N MET A 123 -11.79 -5.44 -1.68
CA MET A 123 -11.03 -4.21 -1.79
C MET A 123 -9.92 -4.25 -2.85
N TYR A 124 -9.20 -5.39 -2.98
CA TYR A 124 -8.18 -5.52 -4.02
C TYR A 124 -8.76 -5.31 -5.42
N GLU A 125 -9.93 -5.89 -5.72
CA GLU A 125 -10.55 -5.76 -7.04
C GLU A 125 -11.01 -4.32 -7.29
N THR A 126 -11.55 -3.66 -6.28
CA THR A 126 -11.91 -2.22 -6.35
C THR A 126 -10.68 -1.38 -6.68
N ARG A 127 -9.55 -1.62 -6.02
CA ARG A 127 -8.28 -0.95 -6.31
C ARG A 127 -7.76 -1.27 -7.71
N ARG A 128 -7.78 -2.54 -8.11
CA ARG A 128 -7.36 -3.01 -9.44
C ARG A 128 -8.12 -2.29 -10.54
N ARG A 129 -9.46 -2.34 -10.51
CA ARG A 129 -10.34 -1.64 -11.47
C ARG A 129 -10.06 -0.14 -11.53
N THR A 130 -9.89 0.48 -10.36
CA THR A 130 -9.58 1.92 -10.26
C THR A 130 -8.26 2.27 -10.94
N MET A 131 -7.19 1.51 -10.67
CA MET A 131 -5.88 1.77 -11.27
C MET A 131 -5.84 1.41 -12.76
N THR A 132 -6.50 0.33 -13.18
CA THR A 132 -6.66 -0.02 -14.60
C THR A 132 -7.36 1.11 -15.36
N ALA A 133 -8.48 1.63 -14.85
CA ALA A 133 -9.19 2.75 -15.47
C ALA A 133 -8.33 4.01 -15.53
N TYR A 134 -7.61 4.34 -14.45
CA TYR A 134 -6.67 5.46 -14.43
C TYR A 134 -5.61 5.35 -15.53
N HIS A 135 -4.96 4.19 -15.68
CA HIS A 135 -3.91 3.98 -16.69
C HIS A 135 -4.46 3.98 -18.12
N GLN A 136 -5.71 3.56 -18.33
CA GLN A 136 -6.38 3.68 -19.63
C GLN A 136 -6.67 5.14 -20.01
N VAL A 137 -7.10 5.96 -19.03
CA VAL A 137 -7.36 7.39 -19.25
C VAL A 137 -6.04 8.16 -19.46
N PHE A 138 -5.00 7.81 -18.71
CA PHE A 138 -3.71 8.50 -18.71
C PHE A 138 -2.53 7.55 -18.99
N PRO A 139 -2.40 6.99 -20.21
CA PRO A 139 -1.36 6.01 -20.54
C PRO A 139 0.07 6.59 -20.48
N SER A 140 0.21 7.89 -20.74
CA SER A 140 1.49 8.60 -20.61
C SER A 140 1.75 9.09 -19.18
N GLY A 141 0.83 8.87 -18.23
CA GLY A 141 0.85 9.41 -16.86
C GLY A 141 2.04 8.99 -16.01
N GLY A 142 2.76 7.94 -16.40
CA GLY A 142 3.69 7.24 -15.52
C GLY A 142 2.96 6.12 -14.77
N ARG A 143 3.72 5.14 -14.27
CA ARG A 143 3.18 4.04 -13.46
C ARG A 143 2.96 4.52 -12.02
N LEU A 144 1.92 5.32 -11.83
CA LEU A 144 1.37 5.56 -10.50
C LEU A 144 0.89 4.22 -9.92
N THR A 145 1.21 3.95 -8.66
CA THR A 145 0.77 2.76 -7.93
C THR A 145 0.20 3.20 -6.59
N LEU A 146 -0.66 2.37 -6.01
CA LEU A 146 -1.15 2.59 -4.65
C LEU A 146 -0.08 2.20 -3.63
N LEU A 147 -0.16 2.81 -2.44
CA LEU A 147 0.62 2.36 -1.30
C LEU A 147 0.07 1.02 -0.80
N PRO A 148 0.93 0.09 -0.35
CA PRO A 148 0.48 -1.17 0.24
C PRO A 148 -0.40 -0.94 1.47
N ASP A 149 -1.25 -1.91 1.75
CA ASP A 149 -2.09 -1.93 2.94
C ASP A 149 -1.23 -2.22 4.18
N PRO A 150 -1.57 -1.64 5.35
CA PRO A 150 -0.86 -1.94 6.59
C PRO A 150 -1.19 -3.32 7.16
N GLN A 151 -2.24 -4.00 6.69
CA GLN A 151 -2.63 -5.32 7.19
C GLN A 151 -2.69 -6.31 6.04
N LEU A 152 -2.36 -7.57 6.33
CA LEU A 152 -2.51 -8.67 5.39
C LEU A 152 -3.98 -8.87 5.01
N ALA A 153 -4.24 -9.21 3.74
CA ALA A 153 -5.57 -9.57 3.30
C ALA A 153 -6.06 -10.84 4.04
N PRO A 154 -7.37 -10.98 4.28
CA PRO A 154 -7.89 -12.15 4.99
C PRO A 154 -7.48 -13.47 4.32
N VAL A 155 -6.86 -14.36 5.09
CA VAL A 155 -6.51 -15.71 4.64
C VAL A 155 -7.62 -16.69 5.04
N PRO A 156 -8.22 -17.44 4.11
CA PRO A 156 -9.32 -18.35 4.43
C PRO A 156 -8.87 -19.58 5.21
N ASN A 157 -9.75 -20.09 6.09
CA ASN A 157 -9.57 -21.32 6.85
C ASN A 157 -8.31 -21.37 7.74
N THR A 158 -7.84 -20.22 8.21
CA THR A 158 -6.69 -20.15 9.12
C THR A 158 -7.06 -20.72 10.50
N PRO A 159 -6.29 -21.69 11.04
CA PRO A 159 -6.44 -22.16 12.42
C PRO A 159 -6.23 -21.02 13.42
N ALA A 160 -6.78 -21.14 14.62
CA ALA A 160 -6.50 -20.18 15.68
C ALA A 160 -4.99 -20.20 16.03
N PRO A 161 -4.35 -19.04 16.25
CA PRO A 161 -2.97 -18.99 16.72
C PRO A 161 -2.85 -19.63 18.10
N PRO A 162 -1.71 -20.27 18.42
CA PRO A 162 -1.46 -20.73 19.78
C PRO A 162 -1.42 -19.54 20.74
N GLY A 163 -1.87 -19.77 21.98
CA GLY A 163 -1.79 -18.77 23.04
C GLY A 163 -0.35 -18.51 23.47
N ILE A 164 -0.02 -17.26 23.77
CA ILE A 164 1.31 -16.88 24.28
C ILE A 164 1.46 -17.39 25.71
N ASP A 165 2.51 -18.16 25.98
CA ASP A 165 2.83 -18.56 27.36
C ASP A 165 3.44 -17.37 28.11
N SER A 166 3.03 -17.21 29.37
CA SER A 166 3.63 -16.31 30.35
C SER A 166 5.17 -16.37 30.42
N ASN A 167 5.77 -17.52 30.12
CA ASN A 167 7.23 -17.68 30.09
C ASN A 167 7.92 -16.99 28.91
N TYR A 168 7.19 -16.63 27.85
CA TYR A 168 7.75 -16.05 26.61
C TYR A 168 7.24 -14.65 26.32
N ILE A 169 6.23 -14.17 27.04
CA ILE A 169 5.61 -12.86 26.79
C ILE A 169 6.63 -11.71 26.88
N HIS A 170 7.63 -11.82 27.75
CA HIS A 170 8.66 -10.79 27.94
C HIS A 170 9.57 -10.64 26.72
N LEU A 171 9.67 -11.66 25.85
CA LEU A 171 10.44 -11.58 24.61
C LEU A 171 9.87 -10.52 23.65
N ILE A 172 8.60 -10.14 23.78
CA ILE A 172 8.02 -9.05 22.97
C ILE A 172 8.72 -7.72 23.27
N ASP A 173 9.01 -7.45 24.54
CA ASP A 173 9.53 -6.15 24.99
C ASP A 173 11.06 -6.14 25.15
N ILE A 174 11.72 -7.28 24.98
CA ILE A 174 13.16 -7.43 25.28
C ILE A 174 14.06 -6.68 24.28
N GLY A 175 13.53 -6.40 23.09
CA GLY A 175 14.24 -5.73 22.00
C GLY A 175 15.59 -6.40 21.69
N PRO A 176 16.68 -5.63 21.51
CA PRO A 176 17.97 -6.17 21.08
C PRO A 176 18.69 -7.02 22.13
N ALA A 177 18.22 -7.06 23.39
CA ALA A 177 18.84 -7.82 24.47
C ALA A 177 18.48 -9.33 24.46
N TYR A 178 17.65 -9.78 23.51
CA TYR A 178 17.16 -11.17 23.46
C TYR A 178 18.27 -12.23 23.40
N MET A 179 19.44 -11.92 22.84
CA MET A 179 20.53 -12.91 22.71
C MET A 179 21.10 -13.34 24.07
N ASP A 180 21.07 -12.44 25.05
CA ASP A 180 21.53 -12.69 26.42
C ASP A 180 20.39 -13.25 27.30
N ASP A 181 19.18 -13.40 26.76
CA ASP A 181 18.03 -13.87 27.51
C ASP A 181 18.12 -15.39 27.74
N PRO A 182 18.04 -15.85 29.00
CA PRO A 182 18.14 -17.27 29.31
C PRO A 182 16.97 -18.08 28.76
N VAL A 183 15.80 -17.48 28.55
CA VAL A 183 14.65 -18.18 27.95
C VAL A 183 14.89 -18.36 26.45
N TYR A 184 15.38 -17.34 25.75
CA TYR A 184 15.80 -17.47 24.36
C TYR A 184 16.92 -18.51 24.17
N GLN A 185 17.96 -18.48 25.00
CA GLN A 185 19.05 -19.46 24.94
C GLN A 185 18.53 -20.89 25.15
N SER A 186 17.62 -21.08 26.11
CA SER A 186 16.95 -22.37 26.34
C SER A 186 16.15 -22.84 25.11
N LEU A 187 15.46 -21.93 24.41
CA LEU A 187 14.74 -22.27 23.17
C LEU A 187 15.69 -22.74 22.06
N CYS A 188 16.88 -22.13 21.93
CA CYS A 188 17.89 -22.57 20.97
C CYS A 188 18.34 -24.01 21.23
N ASP A 189 18.54 -24.38 22.50
CA ASP A 189 18.97 -25.72 22.92
C ASP A 189 17.84 -26.76 22.92
N THR A 190 16.58 -26.32 22.92
CA THR A 190 15.40 -27.21 22.95
C THR A 190 15.23 -27.92 21.61
N PRO A 191 15.10 -29.26 21.54
CA PRO A 191 14.89 -29.99 20.28
C PRO A 191 13.62 -29.55 19.51
N PRO A 192 13.59 -29.61 18.16
CA PRO A 192 12.45 -29.14 17.35
C PRO A 192 11.09 -29.73 17.78
N GLU A 193 11.05 -31.01 18.13
CA GLU A 193 9.82 -31.71 18.52
C GLU A 193 9.28 -31.25 19.88
N GLN A 194 10.13 -30.57 20.67
CA GLN A 194 9.82 -30.07 22.02
C GLN A 194 9.66 -28.56 22.06
N LEU A 195 9.79 -27.88 20.91
CA LEU A 195 9.63 -26.43 20.84
C LEU A 195 8.19 -26.01 21.22
N PRO A 196 8.03 -25.07 22.16
CA PRO A 196 6.74 -24.67 22.70
C PRO A 196 5.99 -23.72 21.75
N ASP A 197 4.73 -24.05 21.43
CA ASP A 197 3.90 -23.20 20.56
C ASP A 197 3.71 -21.78 21.12
N GLY A 198 3.72 -21.63 22.45
CA GLY A 198 3.54 -20.34 23.12
C GLY A 198 4.68 -19.34 22.90
N ALA A 199 5.80 -19.75 22.31
CA ALA A 199 6.92 -18.86 21.96
C ALA A 199 6.84 -18.31 20.52
N MET A 200 6.00 -18.88 19.65
CA MET A 200 5.97 -18.55 18.22
C MET A 200 5.69 -17.06 17.94
N LEU A 201 4.62 -16.49 18.51
CA LEU A 201 4.25 -15.09 18.32
C LEU A 201 5.30 -14.11 18.90
N PRO A 202 5.80 -14.32 20.15
CA PRO A 202 6.90 -13.52 20.66
C PRO A 202 8.14 -13.56 19.77
N LEU A 203 8.54 -14.72 19.25
CA LEU A 203 9.71 -14.84 18.38
C LEU A 203 9.53 -14.12 17.02
N LEU A 204 8.32 -14.17 16.43
CA LEU A 204 7.98 -13.38 15.24
C LEU A 204 8.08 -11.87 15.51
N HIS A 205 7.70 -11.43 16.70
CA HIS A 205 7.85 -10.04 17.11
C HIS A 205 9.32 -9.65 17.29
N VAL A 206 10.12 -10.52 17.93
CA VAL A 206 11.56 -10.30 18.08
C VAL A 206 12.20 -10.17 16.70
N LEU A 207 11.90 -11.05 15.74
CA LEU A 207 12.40 -10.96 14.36
C LEU A 207 12.12 -9.58 13.73
N TYR A 208 10.90 -9.07 13.89
CA TYR A 208 10.48 -7.78 13.34
C TYR A 208 11.24 -6.58 13.93
N THR A 209 11.47 -6.59 15.24
CA THR A 209 12.07 -5.45 15.95
C THR A 209 13.59 -5.31 15.73
N ILE A 210 14.24 -6.36 15.22
CA ILE A 210 15.70 -6.39 15.04
C ILE A 210 16.15 -5.96 13.64
N GLU A 211 15.38 -6.19 12.57
CA GLU A 211 15.77 -5.69 11.23
C GLU A 211 15.61 -4.18 11.05
N ASP A 212 14.81 -3.50 11.89
CA ASP A 212 14.90 -2.04 12.06
C ASP A 212 16.32 -1.58 12.48
N GLN A 213 17.19 -2.55 12.82
CA GLN A 213 18.58 -2.37 13.20
C GLN A 213 19.53 -3.28 12.38
N GLU A 214 19.52 -3.16 11.04
CA GLU A 214 20.54 -3.74 10.11
C GLU A 214 21.98 -3.23 10.39
N LYS A 215 22.57 -3.61 11.53
CA LYS A 215 24.00 -3.45 11.83
C LYS A 215 24.64 -4.65 12.52
N ASN A 216 23.87 -5.63 12.99
CA ASN A 216 24.41 -6.80 13.70
C ASN A 216 24.29 -8.06 12.85
N GLN A 217 25.41 -8.76 12.66
CA GLN A 217 25.53 -9.98 11.85
C GLN A 217 24.86 -11.23 12.48
N ASP A 218 24.16 -11.06 13.60
CA ASP A 218 23.68 -12.14 14.47
C ASP A 218 22.17 -12.45 14.32
N ILE A 219 21.49 -11.83 13.33
CA ILE A 219 20.07 -12.08 12.96
C ILE A 219 19.81 -13.56 12.63
N ILE A 220 20.85 -14.29 12.21
CA ILE A 220 20.82 -15.69 11.76
C ILE A 220 20.19 -16.63 12.81
N THR A 221 20.20 -16.28 14.10
CA THR A 221 19.76 -17.19 15.17
C THR A 221 18.24 -17.31 15.30
N ILE A 222 17.47 -16.21 15.19
CA ILE A 222 16.00 -16.26 15.31
C ILE A 222 15.38 -16.90 14.07
N ASP A 223 15.84 -16.54 12.88
CA ASP A 223 15.43 -17.16 11.62
C ASP A 223 15.55 -18.69 11.71
N THR A 224 16.71 -19.18 12.15
CA THR A 224 16.96 -20.62 12.30
C THR A 224 16.00 -21.26 13.31
N LEU A 225 15.70 -20.58 14.41
CA LEU A 225 14.74 -21.09 15.40
C LEU A 225 13.31 -21.13 14.84
N LEU A 226 12.90 -20.11 14.09
CA LEU A 226 11.59 -20.05 13.43
C LEU A 226 11.45 -21.10 12.31
N GLU A 227 12.50 -21.33 11.52
CA GLU A 227 12.54 -22.39 10.50
C GLU A 227 12.32 -23.79 11.11
N ARG A 228 12.79 -24.03 12.34
CA ARG A 228 12.59 -25.30 13.07
C ARG A 228 11.14 -25.52 13.53
N TYR A 229 10.31 -24.48 13.60
CA TYR A 229 8.87 -24.65 13.80
C TYR A 229 8.15 -25.12 12.53
N GLU A 230 8.81 -25.03 11.37
CA GLU A 230 8.26 -25.42 10.07
C GLU A 230 6.84 -24.85 9.85
N ASP A 231 5.92 -25.64 9.31
CA ASP A 231 4.56 -25.21 8.99
C ASP A 231 3.63 -25.08 10.21
N ARG A 232 4.05 -25.55 11.40
CA ARG A 232 3.32 -25.30 12.67
C ARG A 232 3.22 -23.81 13.00
N LEU A 233 4.14 -23.00 12.46
CA LEU A 233 4.17 -21.56 12.64
C LEU A 233 3.05 -20.83 11.86
N TYR A 234 2.40 -21.50 10.90
CA TYR A 234 1.38 -20.92 10.01
C TYR A 234 0.34 -20.03 10.71
N PRO A 235 -0.40 -20.48 11.74
CA PRO A 235 -1.42 -19.65 12.36
C PRO A 235 -0.83 -18.45 13.13
N ALA A 236 0.39 -18.57 13.68
CA ALA A 236 1.08 -17.46 14.33
C ALA A 236 1.54 -16.40 13.33
N VAL A 237 2.05 -16.83 12.16
CA VAL A 237 2.42 -15.91 11.07
C VAL A 237 1.20 -15.16 10.54
N VAL A 238 0.06 -15.84 10.35
CA VAL A 238 -1.15 -15.16 9.88
C VAL A 238 -1.62 -14.13 10.88
N GLU A 239 -1.67 -14.46 12.17
CA GLU A 239 -2.04 -13.52 13.25
C GLU A 239 -1.09 -12.32 13.28
N PHE A 240 0.22 -12.57 13.23
CA PHE A 240 1.25 -11.53 13.27
C PHE A 240 1.12 -10.54 12.10
N LEU A 241 0.93 -11.04 10.88
CA LEU A 241 0.79 -10.22 9.68
C LEU A 241 -0.58 -9.55 9.54
N SER A 242 -1.63 -10.13 10.12
CA SER A 242 -2.99 -9.57 10.03
C SER A 242 -3.28 -8.51 11.08
N TYR A 243 -2.63 -8.61 12.25
CA TYR A 243 -2.85 -7.71 13.40
C TYR A 243 -1.54 -7.13 13.96
N PRO A 244 -0.70 -6.51 13.11
CA PRO A 244 0.57 -5.92 13.51
C PRO A 244 0.40 -4.94 14.68
N GLU A 245 -0.70 -4.19 14.73
CA GLU A 245 -0.99 -3.20 15.76
C GLU A 245 -1.13 -3.78 17.18
N ARG A 246 -1.41 -5.09 17.32
CA ARG A 246 -1.45 -5.76 18.63
C ARG A 246 -0.07 -5.93 19.24
N TYR A 247 0.95 -5.82 18.42
CA TYR A 247 2.34 -6.10 18.77
C TYR A 247 3.22 -4.86 18.60
N GLU A 248 2.75 -3.77 17.98
CA GLU A 248 3.56 -2.58 17.76
C GLU A 248 3.83 -1.76 19.05
N SER A 249 5.12 -1.64 19.40
CA SER A 249 5.63 -0.53 20.23
C SER A 249 5.93 0.68 19.33
N GLN A 250 4.88 1.44 18.95
CA GLN A 250 4.96 2.78 18.34
C GLN A 250 6.02 3.00 17.24
N ARG A 251 6.15 2.15 16.21
CA ARG A 251 6.83 2.51 14.94
C ARG A 251 6.17 1.82 13.74
N THR A 252 5.98 2.60 12.68
CA THR A 252 5.11 2.37 11.52
C THR A 252 5.55 1.25 10.57
N THR A 253 4.54 0.49 10.09
CA THR A 253 4.43 -0.37 8.88
C THR A 253 4.90 -1.83 8.97
N ALA A 254 4.19 -2.62 9.78
CA ALA A 254 3.47 -3.88 9.47
C ALA A 254 3.81 -4.85 8.30
N TYR A 255 4.97 -4.78 7.65
CA TYR A 255 5.38 -5.76 6.64
C TYR A 255 6.85 -6.08 6.81
N HIS A 256 7.14 -7.33 7.18
CA HIS A 256 8.51 -7.82 7.28
C HIS A 256 8.83 -8.81 6.16
N PRO A 257 9.71 -8.43 5.21
CA PRO A 257 10.08 -9.31 4.12
C PRO A 257 10.62 -10.68 4.60
N ALA A 258 11.39 -10.74 5.69
CA ALA A 258 11.99 -12.01 6.14
C ALA A 258 10.98 -13.06 6.59
N VAL A 259 9.77 -12.69 7.02
CA VAL A 259 8.72 -13.69 7.33
C VAL A 259 8.36 -14.49 6.07
N PHE A 260 8.43 -13.88 4.88
CA PHE A 260 8.18 -14.57 3.61
C PHE A 260 9.30 -15.52 3.19
N LYS A 261 10.51 -15.36 3.73
CA LYS A 261 11.57 -16.37 3.61
C LYS A 261 11.21 -17.63 4.38
N LEU A 262 10.57 -17.53 5.56
CA LEU A 262 10.09 -18.70 6.30
C LEU A 262 8.98 -19.42 5.53
N ILE A 263 8.00 -18.64 5.05
CA ILE A 263 6.83 -19.16 4.31
C ILE A 263 7.23 -19.91 3.04
N SER A 264 8.32 -19.51 2.36
CA SER A 264 8.73 -20.12 1.10
C SER A 264 9.22 -21.56 1.19
N HIS A 265 9.50 -22.06 2.40
CA HIS A 265 9.89 -23.43 2.67
C HIS A 265 8.70 -24.35 3.00
N TRP A 266 7.50 -23.79 3.14
CA TRP A 266 6.30 -24.56 3.51
C TRP A 266 5.65 -25.25 2.31
N PRO A 267 4.79 -26.26 2.55
CA PRO A 267 3.97 -26.85 1.49
C PRO A 267 3.16 -25.79 0.74
N GLN A 268 3.03 -25.96 -0.59
CA GLN A 268 2.30 -25.03 -1.47
C GLN A 268 0.92 -24.63 -0.91
N ALA A 269 0.16 -25.59 -0.35
CA ALA A 269 -1.18 -25.35 0.16
C ALA A 269 -1.26 -24.27 1.25
N LEU A 270 -0.15 -24.02 1.96
CA LEU A 270 -0.03 -22.98 2.99
C LEU A 270 0.70 -21.75 2.44
N ALA A 271 1.77 -21.95 1.69
CA ALA A 271 2.58 -20.84 1.17
C ALA A 271 1.80 -19.99 0.15
N GLU A 272 1.11 -20.63 -0.79
CA GLU A 272 0.41 -19.94 -1.88
C GLU A 272 -0.67 -18.98 -1.36
N SER A 273 -1.44 -19.38 -0.34
CA SER A 273 -2.51 -18.55 0.23
C SER A 273 -1.93 -17.29 0.91
N LEU A 274 -0.80 -17.41 1.60
CA LEU A 274 -0.12 -16.29 2.24
C LEU A 274 0.51 -15.33 1.24
N PHE A 275 1.20 -15.85 0.21
CA PHE A 275 1.74 -14.99 -0.85
C PHE A 275 0.63 -14.29 -1.64
N ARG A 276 -0.49 -14.97 -1.89
CA ARG A 276 -1.68 -14.35 -2.50
C ARG A 276 -2.21 -13.21 -1.65
N ALA A 277 -2.45 -13.45 -0.36
CA ALA A 277 -2.94 -12.43 0.56
C ALA A 277 -1.96 -11.24 0.67
N ALA A 278 -0.65 -11.51 0.64
CA ALA A 278 0.38 -10.50 0.63
C ALA A 278 0.31 -9.63 -0.63
N PHE A 279 0.17 -10.23 -1.82
CA PHE A 279 0.02 -9.48 -3.07
C PHE A 279 -1.31 -8.72 -3.14
N GLU A 280 -2.38 -9.24 -2.54
CA GLU A 280 -3.65 -8.54 -2.38
C GLU A 280 -3.53 -7.31 -1.46
N SER A 281 -2.64 -7.35 -0.46
CA SER A 281 -2.26 -6.21 0.37
C SER A 281 -1.18 -5.31 -0.25
N GLY A 282 -0.68 -5.63 -1.45
CA GLY A 282 0.37 -4.85 -2.10
C GLY A 282 1.78 -5.08 -1.56
N TRP A 283 1.99 -6.13 -0.77
CA TRP A 283 3.29 -6.55 -0.24
C TRP A 283 4.14 -7.28 -1.28
N ASN A 284 4.24 -6.67 -2.46
CA ASN A 284 4.82 -7.23 -3.66
C ASN A 284 6.31 -7.57 -3.57
N LYS A 285 7.04 -6.91 -2.66
CA LYS A 285 8.45 -7.23 -2.38
C LYS A 285 8.63 -8.65 -1.83
N GLY A 286 7.58 -9.28 -1.30
CA GLY A 286 7.64 -10.65 -0.82
C GLY A 286 7.95 -11.63 -1.95
N ALA A 287 7.68 -11.25 -3.20
CA ALA A 287 7.93 -12.08 -4.38
C ALA A 287 9.38 -12.53 -4.51
N GLN A 288 10.35 -11.78 -4.00
CA GLN A 288 11.76 -12.18 -4.01
C GLN A 288 12.04 -13.49 -3.24
N PHE A 289 11.15 -13.89 -2.34
CA PHE A 289 11.27 -15.12 -1.56
C PHE A 289 10.49 -16.29 -2.14
N LEU A 290 9.69 -16.08 -3.19
CA LEU A 290 8.93 -17.17 -3.79
C LEU A 290 9.88 -18.29 -4.28
N PRO A 291 9.50 -19.57 -4.08
CA PRO A 291 10.30 -20.67 -4.59
C PRO A 291 10.23 -20.73 -6.13
N ASN A 292 11.22 -21.35 -6.76
CA ASN A 292 11.24 -21.54 -8.21
C ASN A 292 10.35 -22.72 -8.65
N GLU A 293 9.05 -22.60 -8.39
CA GLU A 293 8.03 -23.62 -8.68
C GLU A 293 6.96 -23.10 -9.64
N GLY A 294 6.15 -23.99 -10.21
CA GLY A 294 5.11 -23.63 -11.19
C GLY A 294 4.05 -22.69 -10.61
N TRP A 295 3.49 -23.02 -9.46
CA TRP A 295 2.46 -22.22 -8.79
C TRP A 295 2.94 -20.80 -8.43
N ALA A 296 4.22 -20.64 -8.11
CA ALA A 296 4.81 -19.33 -7.80
C ALA A 296 4.85 -18.42 -9.04
N LYS A 297 5.15 -18.99 -10.21
CA LYS A 297 5.10 -18.27 -11.50
C LYS A 297 3.67 -17.90 -11.86
N ASP A 298 2.75 -18.85 -11.73
CA ASP A 298 1.32 -18.62 -11.97
C ASP A 298 0.78 -17.50 -11.05
N LEU A 299 1.25 -17.45 -9.80
CA LEU A 299 0.88 -16.39 -8.85
C LEU A 299 1.45 -15.03 -9.25
N ILE A 300 2.71 -14.93 -9.66
CA ILE A 300 3.29 -13.67 -10.17
C ILE A 300 2.53 -13.18 -11.40
N GLU A 301 2.21 -14.09 -12.34
CA GLU A 301 1.44 -13.77 -13.54
C GLU A 301 0.02 -13.28 -13.21
N ALA A 302 -0.66 -13.92 -12.25
CA ALA A 302 -1.99 -13.51 -11.80
C ALA A 302 -2.03 -12.09 -11.22
N PHE A 303 -0.90 -11.61 -10.68
CA PHE A 303 -0.75 -10.29 -10.07
C PHE A 303 0.08 -9.31 -10.91
N ALA A 304 0.38 -9.62 -12.18
CA ALA A 304 1.18 -8.76 -13.06
C ALA A 304 0.62 -7.34 -13.23
N ASP A 305 -0.72 -7.21 -13.19
CA ASP A 305 -1.46 -5.94 -13.28
C ASP A 305 -1.91 -5.42 -11.90
N SER A 306 -1.25 -5.82 -10.82
CA SER A 306 -1.59 -5.40 -9.46
C SER A 306 -1.61 -3.87 -9.31
N PRO A 307 -2.61 -3.30 -8.60
CA PRO A 307 -2.73 -1.85 -8.40
C PRO A 307 -1.56 -1.24 -7.59
N TYR A 308 -0.78 -2.10 -6.94
CA TYR A 308 0.43 -1.75 -6.17
C TYR A 308 1.72 -1.89 -7.01
N GLY A 309 1.58 -2.17 -8.31
CA GLY A 309 2.67 -2.55 -9.20
C GLY A 309 2.85 -4.08 -9.26
N PRO A 310 3.61 -4.59 -10.24
CA PRO A 310 3.84 -6.04 -10.36
C PRO A 310 4.69 -6.57 -9.19
N PRO A 311 4.45 -7.81 -8.72
CA PRO A 311 5.34 -8.52 -7.81
C PRO A 311 6.75 -8.65 -8.42
N LYS A 312 7.78 -8.34 -7.62
CA LYS A 312 9.19 -8.34 -8.02
C LYS A 312 10.09 -8.71 -6.87
#